data_AF-A0A0F0CGL1-F1
#
_entry.id   AF-A0A0F0CGL1-F1
#
_cell.length_a   1.000
_cell.length_b   1.000
_cell.length_c   1.000
_cell.angle_alpha   90.00
_cell.angle_beta   90.00
_cell.angle_gamma   90.00
#
_symmetry.space_group_name_H-M   'P 1'
#
loop_
_entity.id
_entity.type
_entity.pdbx_description
1 polymer ?
#
loop_
_entity_poly.entity_id
_entity_poly.type
_entity_poly.pdbx_seq_one_letter_code
_entity_poly.pdbx_strand_id
1 'polypeptide(L)'
;MADNRKKASMSQVLADIKPYITKKLMATPYVKEQDIQVICQILLPRYKNVQLMQGLTNNKPDFRIQVKGLFGTEEKRFEVIGGDKKRPATKKKSDLGWIDRLEEIDAALDDF
;
A
#
# COMPACT_ATOMS: atom_id res chain seq x y z
N MET A 1 -5.47 17.95 17.26
CA MET A 1 -4.56 17.48 18.33
C MET A 1 -3.11 17.50 17.82
N ALA A 2 -2.09 17.31 18.66
CA ALA A 2 -0.72 17.18 18.16
C ALA A 2 -0.56 15.83 17.42
N ASP A 3 -0.09 15.86 16.17
CA ASP A 3 0.20 14.65 15.40
C ASP A 3 1.40 13.91 16.03
N ASN A 4 1.08 12.84 16.78
CA ASN A 4 2.05 12.00 17.47
C ASN A 4 2.74 10.97 16.56
N ARG A 5 2.46 10.98 15.25
CA ARG A 5 3.08 10.06 14.28
C ARG A 5 4.58 10.35 14.12
N LYS A 6 5.35 9.27 13.98
CA LYS A 6 6.81 9.32 13.84
C LYS A 6 7.19 9.56 12.38
N LYS A 7 8.43 9.98 12.14
CA LYS A 7 9.03 9.90 10.80
C LYS A 7 9.72 8.54 10.65
N ALA A 8 9.67 7.96 9.46
CA ALA A 8 10.39 6.74 9.11
C ALA A 8 11.25 6.88 7.86
N SER A 9 12.22 5.99 7.70
CA SER A 9 12.90 5.69 6.45
C SER A 9 12.20 4.58 5.67
N MET A 10 12.50 4.44 4.38
CA MET A 10 11.99 3.33 3.57
C MET A 10 12.30 1.97 4.20
N SER A 11 13.51 1.77 4.75
CA SER A 11 13.88 0.50 5.38
C SER A 11 13.02 0.15 6.61
N GLN A 12 12.65 1.14 7.43
CA GLN A 12 11.79 0.92 8.59
C GLN A 12 10.38 0.54 8.16
N VAL A 13 9.83 1.26 7.18
CA VAL A 13 8.53 0.95 6.58
C VAL A 13 8.49 -0.47 6.05
N LEU A 14 9.49 -0.89 5.28
CA LEU A 14 9.57 -2.24 4.73
C LEU A 14 9.74 -3.33 5.80
N ALA A 15 10.40 -3.02 6.92
CA ALA A 15 10.54 -3.97 8.02
C ALA A 15 9.20 -4.24 8.71
N ASP A 16 8.38 -3.20 8.93
CA ASP A 16 7.08 -3.32 9.57
C ASP A 16 6.06 -4.12 8.73
N ILE A 17 6.14 -4.03 7.40
CA ILE A 17 5.23 -4.74 6.49
C ILE A 17 5.83 -6.01 5.88
N LYS A 18 7.04 -6.41 6.31
CA LYS A 18 7.77 -7.57 5.80
C LYS A 18 6.92 -8.85 5.67
N PRO A 19 6.00 -9.19 6.61
CA PRO A 19 5.17 -10.38 6.50
C PRO A 19 4.20 -10.37 5.29
N TYR A 20 3.85 -9.19 4.79
CA TYR A 20 2.89 -8.99 3.70
C TYR A 20 3.56 -8.81 2.34
N ILE A 21 4.89 -8.61 2.32
CA ILE A 21 5.67 -8.52 1.09
C ILE A 21 6.10 -9.90 0.66
N THR A 22 5.74 -10.31 -0.55
CA THR A 22 6.31 -11.50 -1.17
C THR A 22 7.41 -11.11 -2.16
N LYS A 23 8.63 -11.59 -1.92
CA LYS A 23 9.77 -11.38 -2.81
C LYS A 23 9.90 -12.56 -3.76
N LYS A 24 9.81 -12.31 -5.06
CA LYS A 24 10.30 -13.25 -6.09
C LYS A 24 11.76 -12.92 -6.40
N LEU A 25 12.62 -13.94 -6.44
CA LEU A 25 13.97 -13.80 -6.98
C LEU A 25 13.86 -13.35 -8.45
N MET A 26 14.55 -12.26 -8.79
CA MET A 26 14.57 -11.60 -10.11
C MET A 26 13.29 -10.88 -10.58
N ALA A 27 12.28 -10.71 -9.73
CA ALA A 27 11.07 -9.96 -10.10
C ALA A 27 10.78 -8.81 -9.12
N THR A 28 9.89 -7.91 -9.54
CA THR A 28 9.33 -6.88 -8.67
C THR A 28 8.66 -7.57 -7.47
N PRO A 29 8.89 -7.12 -6.23
CA PRO A 29 8.17 -7.63 -5.07
C PRO A 29 6.67 -7.41 -5.28
N TYR A 30 5.85 -8.31 -4.73
CA TYR A 30 4.40 -8.21 -4.86
C TYR A 30 3.71 -8.27 -3.50
N VAL A 31 2.53 -7.69 -3.45
CA VAL A 31 1.60 -7.74 -2.32
C VAL A 31 0.29 -8.35 -2.81
N LYS A 32 -0.41 -9.07 -1.94
CA LYS A 32 -1.76 -9.53 -2.27
C LYS A 32 -2.73 -8.40 -2.03
N GLU A 33 -3.77 -8.31 -2.87
CA GLU A 33 -4.82 -7.30 -2.74
C GLU A 33 -5.43 -7.23 -1.32
N GLN A 34 -5.72 -8.40 -0.73
CA GLN A 34 -6.28 -8.51 0.61
C GLN A 34 -5.38 -7.96 1.72
N ASP A 35 -4.06 -7.92 1.50
CA ASP A 35 -3.08 -7.48 2.50
C ASP A 35 -2.84 -5.97 2.44
N ILE A 36 -3.24 -5.28 1.35
CA ILE A 36 -3.07 -3.83 1.17
C ILE A 36 -3.76 -3.07 2.30
N GLN A 37 -4.98 -3.45 2.66
CA GLN A 37 -5.72 -2.78 3.74
C GLN A 37 -4.98 -2.87 5.08
N VAL A 38 -4.40 -4.04 5.39
CA VAL A 38 -3.64 -4.25 6.62
C VAL A 38 -2.35 -3.41 6.59
N ILE A 39 -1.68 -3.34 5.44
CA ILE A 39 -0.51 -2.47 5.23
C ILE A 39 -0.86 -1.00 5.50
N CYS A 40 -1.98 -0.50 4.96
CA CYS A 40 -2.43 0.87 5.20
C CYS A 40 -2.66 1.13 6.70
N GLN A 41 -3.33 0.22 7.39
CA GLN A 41 -3.62 0.33 8.83
C GLN A 41 -2.38 0.23 9.72
N ILE A 42 -1.29 -0.39 9.26
CA ILE A 42 -0.01 -0.40 9.99
C ILE A 42 0.74 0.91 9.79
N LEU A 43 0.80 1.41 8.55
CA LEU A 43 1.71 2.49 8.18
C LEU A 43 1.14 3.87 8.47
N LEU A 44 -0.11 4.14 8.07
CA LEU A 44 -0.69 5.47 8.13
C LEU A 44 -0.85 6.05 9.55
N PRO A 45 -1.29 5.28 10.57
CA PRO A 45 -1.36 5.79 11.94
C PRO A 45 0.01 5.84 12.64
N ARG A 46 1.06 5.23 12.06
CA ARG A 46 2.39 5.17 12.67
C ARG A 46 3.34 6.24 12.12
N TYR A 47 3.18 6.59 10.84
CA TYR A 47 4.12 7.42 10.11
C TYR A 47 3.45 8.57 9.36
N LYS A 48 3.89 9.81 9.66
CA LYS A 48 3.37 11.02 8.99
C LYS A 48 4.04 11.37 7.69
N ASN A 49 5.22 10.80 7.43
CA ASN A 49 5.97 11.04 6.20
C ASN A 49 5.82 9.90 5.19
N VAL A 50 4.83 9.03 5.38
CA VAL A 50 4.48 7.94 4.47
C VAL A 50 3.23 8.32 3.70
N GLN A 51 3.27 8.12 2.39
CA GLN A 51 2.13 8.28 1.49
C GLN A 51 1.95 6.97 0.72
N LEU A 52 0.72 6.48 0.66
CA LEU A 52 0.37 5.26 -0.04
C LEU A 52 -0.37 5.64 -1.31
N MET A 53 -0.01 5.02 -2.43
CA MET A 53 -0.61 5.31 -3.73
C MET A 53 -0.91 4.02 -4.47
N GLN A 54 -1.98 4.08 -5.24
CA GLN A 54 -2.29 3.11 -6.27
C GLN A 54 -1.72 3.57 -7.61
N GLY A 55 -1.38 2.63 -8.48
CA GLY A 55 -0.92 2.90 -9.83
C GLY A 55 -1.23 1.75 -10.79
N LEU A 56 -1.02 2.02 -12.08
CA LEU A 56 -0.95 0.98 -13.10
C LEU A 56 0.41 1.06 -13.80
N THR A 57 1.09 -0.09 -13.91
CA THR A 57 2.32 -0.24 -14.69
C THR A 57 2.11 -1.36 -15.70
N ASN A 58 2.28 -1.10 -17.00
CA ASN A 58 2.08 -2.08 -18.07
C ASN A 58 0.71 -2.79 -17.97
N ASN A 59 -0.35 -2.02 -17.72
CA ASN A 59 -1.73 -2.51 -17.50
C ASN A 59 -1.92 -3.44 -16.29
N LYS A 60 -0.94 -3.53 -15.39
CA LYS A 60 -1.05 -4.28 -14.14
C LYS A 60 -1.20 -3.32 -12.96
N PRO A 61 -2.10 -3.61 -12.01
CA PRO A 61 -2.24 -2.82 -10.80
C PRO A 61 -0.95 -2.91 -9.98
N ASP A 62 -0.52 -1.76 -9.47
CA ASP A 62 0.66 -1.65 -8.61
C ASP A 62 0.35 -0.78 -7.38
N PHE A 63 0.97 -1.13 -6.27
CA PHE A 63 0.86 -0.44 -4.99
C PHE A 63 2.20 0.24 -4.71
N ARG A 64 2.17 1.53 -4.40
CA ARG A 64 3.37 2.35 -4.18
C ARG A 64 3.36 2.91 -2.78
N ILE A 65 4.51 2.83 -2.13
CA ILE A 65 4.78 3.46 -0.86
C ILE A 65 5.82 4.54 -1.11
N GLN A 66 5.47 5.78 -0.79
CA GLN A 66 6.38 6.91 -0.80
C GLN A 66 6.75 7.30 0.62
N VAL A 67 8.03 7.56 0.85
CA VAL A 67 8.56 8.05 2.12
C VAL A 67 9.26 9.37 1.87
N LYS A 68 8.70 10.46 2.40
CA LYS A 68 9.26 11.80 2.29
C LYS A 68 10.41 11.96 3.29
N GLY A 69 11.63 12.11 2.79
CA GLY A 69 12.85 12.34 3.56
C GLY A 69 13.34 13.78 3.49
N LEU A 70 14.50 14.04 4.12
CA LEU A 70 15.17 15.35 4.08
C LEU A 70 15.82 15.65 2.72
N PHE A 71 16.23 14.62 1.99
CA PHE A 71 16.98 14.74 0.72
C PHE A 71 16.15 14.34 -0.52
N GLY A 72 14.84 14.16 -0.36
CA GLY A 72 13.94 13.73 -1.43
C GLY A 72 12.91 12.71 -0.95
N THR A 73 12.12 12.22 -1.90
CA THR A 73 11.12 11.18 -1.66
C THR A 73 11.64 9.84 -2.17
N GLU A 74 11.69 8.85 -1.29
CA GLU A 74 11.97 7.47 -1.68
C GLU A 74 10.65 6.78 -2.05
N GLU A 75 10.60 6.10 -3.20
CA GLU A 75 9.43 5.32 -3.62
C GLU A 75 9.77 3.83 -3.70
N LYS A 76 8.87 3.00 -3.18
CA LYS A 76 8.88 1.55 -3.39
C LYS A 76 7.58 1.10 -4.02
N ARG A 77 7.71 0.40 -5.14
CA ARG A 77 6.59 -0.17 -5.90
C ARG A 77 6.49 -1.67 -5.67
N PHE A 78 5.25 -2.14 -5.60
CA PHE A 78 4.85 -3.54 -5.48
C PHE A 78 3.84 -3.87 -6.57
N GLU A 79 4.02 -5.00 -7.25
CA GLU A 79 2.94 -5.55 -8.09
C GLU A 79 1.80 -6.01 -7.18
N VAL A 80 0.55 -5.73 -7.57
CA VAL A 80 -0.62 -6.23 -6.84
C VAL A 80 -1.09 -7.50 -7.53
N ILE A 81 -1.17 -8.60 -6.78
CA ILE A 81 -1.73 -9.86 -7.27
C ILE A 81 -3.09 -10.11 -6.61
N GLY A 82 -4.12 -10.24 -7.45
CA GLY A 82 -5.48 -10.58 -7.05
C GLY A 82 -5.58 -12.05 -6.63
N GLY A 83 -6.34 -12.30 -5.56
CA GLY A 83 -6.46 -13.63 -4.98
C GLY A 83 -7.06 -14.65 -5.96
N ASP A 84 -6.38 -15.79 -6.12
CA ASP A 84 -6.93 -16.99 -6.76
C ASP A 84 -8.30 -17.35 -6.16
N LYS A 85 -9.36 -16.95 -6.84
CA LYS A 85 -10.65 -17.62 -6.78
C LYS A 85 -11.13 -17.79 -8.20
N LYS A 86 -11.07 -19.03 -8.70
CA LYS A 86 -12.12 -19.54 -9.59
C LYS A 86 -13.45 -19.06 -9.02
N ARG A 87 -14.18 -18.18 -9.71
CA ARG A 87 -15.63 -18.00 -9.53
C ARG A 87 -16.25 -17.09 -10.59
N PRO A 88 -17.56 -17.29 -10.83
CA PRO A 88 -18.21 -17.10 -12.13
C PRO A 88 -18.47 -15.63 -12.46
N ALA A 89 -18.59 -15.37 -13.76
CA ALA A 89 -18.97 -14.10 -14.34
C ALA A 89 -20.32 -13.61 -13.81
N THR A 90 -20.36 -12.86 -12.70
CA THR A 90 -21.55 -12.06 -12.33
C THR A 90 -21.32 -10.95 -11.28
N LYS A 91 -20.09 -10.59 -10.90
CA LYS A 91 -19.86 -9.40 -10.06
C LYS A 91 -18.66 -8.58 -10.53
N LYS A 92 -18.87 -7.76 -11.57
CA LYS A 92 -18.01 -6.61 -11.91
C LYS A 92 -18.16 -5.54 -10.83
N LYS A 93 -17.41 -5.62 -9.72
CA LYS A 93 -17.25 -4.46 -8.81
C LYS A 93 -16.05 -4.52 -7.86
N SER A 94 -15.21 -5.56 -7.85
CA SER A 94 -14.19 -5.70 -6.79
C SER A 94 -12.88 -6.33 -7.24
N ASP A 95 -12.35 -5.94 -8.41
CA ASP A 95 -10.92 -6.15 -8.70
C ASP A 95 -10.08 -4.91 -8.30
N LEU A 96 -10.76 -3.83 -7.89
CA LEU A 96 -10.19 -2.53 -7.48
C LEU A 96 -10.78 -2.07 -6.14
N GLY A 97 -11.49 -2.91 -5.39
CA GLY A 97 -12.18 -2.47 -4.16
C GLY A 97 -11.23 -2.01 -3.04
N TRP A 98 -9.95 -2.36 -3.15
CA TRP A 98 -8.89 -1.85 -2.27
C TRP A 98 -8.56 -0.37 -2.51
N ILE A 99 -8.86 0.15 -3.70
CA ILE A 99 -8.61 1.54 -4.09
C ILE A 99 -9.59 2.48 -3.40
N ASP A 100 -10.89 2.17 -3.49
CA ASP A 100 -11.94 2.93 -2.82
C ASP A 100 -11.70 2.97 -1.29
N ARG A 101 -11.18 1.86 -0.73
CA ARG A 101 -10.81 1.77 0.69
C ARG A 101 -9.57 2.58 1.05
N LEU A 102 -8.63 2.78 0.13
CA LEU A 102 -7.45 3.60 0.38
C LEU A 102 -7.86 5.07 0.49
N GLU A 103 -8.75 5.54 -0.39
CA GLU A 103 -9.35 6.87 -0.29
C GLU A 103 -10.19 7.04 0.99
N GLU A 104 -10.96 6.02 1.40
CA GLU A 104 -11.71 6.04 2.65
C GLU A 104 -10.79 6.18 3.88
N ILE A 105 -9.66 5.47 3.90
CA ILE A 105 -8.70 5.56 5.00
C ILE A 105 -7.97 6.91 5.00
N ASP A 106 -7.61 7.45 3.84
CA ASP A 106 -6.97 8.77 3.73
C ASP A 106 -7.90 9.88 4.24
N ALA A 107 -9.17 9.86 3.82
CA ALA A 107 -10.19 10.79 4.30
C ALA A 107 -10.44 10.68 5.81
N ALA A 108 -10.49 9.46 6.36
CA ALA A 108 -10.66 9.24 7.79
C ALA A 108 -9.47 9.73 8.63
N LEU A 109 -8.29 9.91 8.05
CA LEU A 109 -7.08 10.39 8.74
C LEU A 109 -6.94 11.92 8.71
N ASP A 110 -7.52 12.59 7.72
CA ASP A 110 -7.53 14.07 7.63
C ASP A 110 -8.52 14.72 8.62
N ASP A 111 -9.51 13.96 9.12
CA ASP A 111 -10.53 14.42 10.09
C ASP A 111 -10.06 14.45 11.57
N PHE A 112 -8.79 14.10 11.89
CA PHE A 112 -8.22 14.05 13.27
C PHE A 112 -7.09 15.06 13.51
#